data_AF-A0A645EWQ6-F1
#
_entry.id   AF-A0A645EWQ6-F1
#
_cell.length_a   1.000
_cell.length_b   1.000
_cell.length_c   1.000
_cell.angle_alpha   90.00
_cell.angle_beta   90.00
_cell.angle_gamma   90.00
#
_symmetry.space_group_name_H-M   'P 1'
#
loop_
_entity.id
_entity.type
_entity.pdbx_description
1 polymer ?
#
loop_
_entity_poly.entity_id
_entity_poly.type
_entity_poly.pdbx_seq_one_letter_code
_entity_poly.pdbx_strand_id
1 'polypeptide(L)'
;MISEAGYKDAFRHSTGHGVGLEIHESPLFAPSYDKPVPAGAVLSVEPGIYLPDKFGVRIEDVVYVTDNGCIDITKCEKKLIEL
;
A
#
# COMPACT_ATOMS: atom_id res chain seq x y z
N MET A 1 -7.15 -8.67 -9.18
CA MET A 1 -7.46 -7.43 -8.42
C MET A 1 -8.37 -7.74 -7.22
N ILE A 2 -8.36 -6.94 -6.14
CA ILE A 2 -9.28 -7.10 -4.99
C ILE A 2 -10.75 -7.09 -5.44
N SER A 3 -11.07 -6.25 -6.42
CA SER A 3 -12.41 -6.15 -7.01
C SER A 3 -12.87 -7.43 -7.72
N GLU A 4 -11.99 -8.08 -8.47
CA GLU A 4 -12.27 -9.34 -9.19
C GLU A 4 -12.50 -10.49 -8.22
N ALA A 5 -11.90 -10.44 -7.03
CA ALA A 5 -12.14 -11.40 -5.95
C ALA A 5 -13.43 -11.12 -5.15
N GLY A 6 -14.20 -10.09 -5.51
CA GLY A 6 -15.48 -9.75 -4.86
C GLY A 6 -15.36 -8.90 -3.58
N TYR A 7 -14.18 -8.35 -3.27
CA TYR A 7 -13.92 -7.63 -2.02
C TYR A 7 -13.79 -6.11 -2.19
N LYS A 8 -14.28 -5.54 -3.31
CA LYS A 8 -14.17 -4.09 -3.60
C LYS A 8 -14.66 -3.22 -2.44
N ASP A 9 -15.84 -3.51 -1.91
CA ASP A 9 -16.47 -2.69 -0.86
C ASP A 9 -15.86 -2.89 0.54
N ALA A 10 -14.98 -3.89 0.66
CA ALA A 10 -14.20 -4.17 1.87
C ALA A 10 -12.82 -3.49 1.85
N PHE A 11 -12.40 -2.90 0.73
CA PHE A 11 -11.19 -2.08 0.63
C PHE A 11 -11.56 -0.59 0.62
N ARG A 12 -11.30 0.10 1.74
CA ARG A 12 -11.93 1.40 2.07
C ARG A 12 -10.97 2.57 2.25
N HIS A 13 -9.71 2.41 1.89
CA HIS A 13 -8.68 3.45 2.02
C HIS A 13 -7.79 3.50 0.76
N SER A 14 -6.87 4.46 0.70
CA SER A 14 -5.85 4.52 -0.36
C SER A 14 -4.96 3.28 -0.32
N THR A 15 -4.36 2.92 -1.46
CA THR A 15 -3.39 1.82 -1.51
C THR A 15 -2.12 2.13 -0.73
N GLY A 16 -1.82 3.40 -0.46
CA GLY A 16 -0.70 3.83 0.36
C GLY A 16 -0.48 5.33 0.31
N HIS A 17 0.66 5.77 0.85
CA HIS A 17 1.04 7.18 0.98
C HIS A 17 2.57 7.33 0.98
N GLY A 18 3.07 8.54 0.77
CA GLY A 18 4.48 8.86 0.93
C GLY A 18 4.88 8.75 2.40
N VAL A 19 6.12 8.35 2.65
CA VAL A 19 6.71 8.28 3.98
C VAL A 19 8.12 8.86 3.96
N GLY A 20 8.46 9.65 4.97
CA GLY A 20 9.75 10.33 5.03
C GLY A 20 10.00 10.93 6.39
N LEU A 21 10.04 12.26 6.47
CA LEU A 21 10.09 12.95 7.76
C LEU A 21 8.75 12.79 8.49
N GLU A 22 7.66 12.87 7.73
CA GLU A 22 6.33 12.58 8.22
C GLU A 22 5.94 11.14 7.87
N ILE A 23 5.11 10.53 8.73
CA ILE A 23 4.56 9.21 8.45
C ILE A 23 3.65 9.28 7.21
N HIS A 24 2.89 10.36 7.06
CA HIS A 24 2.01 10.57 5.93
C HIS A 24 2.40 11.84 5.18
N GLU A 25 3.01 11.67 4.01
CA GLU A 25 3.38 12.76 3.10
C GLU A 25 2.97 12.45 1.66
N SER A 26 3.15 13.42 0.75
CA SER A 26 2.97 13.21 -0.68
C SER A 26 4.18 12.48 -1.29
N PRO A 27 4.01 11.67 -2.36
CA PRO A 27 2.78 11.46 -3.13
C PRO A 27 1.77 10.52 -2.45
N LEU A 28 0.50 10.55 -2.85
CA LEU A 28 -0.51 9.62 -2.35
C LEU A 28 -0.73 8.49 -3.35
N PHE A 29 -0.88 7.25 -2.86
CA PHE A 29 -1.27 6.13 -3.70
C PHE A 29 -2.79 5.94 -3.65
N ALA A 30 -3.51 6.93 -4.18
CA ALA A 30 -4.96 7.02 -4.12
C ALA A 30 -5.57 7.32 -5.49
N PRO A 31 -6.83 6.89 -5.77
CA PRO A 31 -7.52 7.23 -7.02
C PRO A 31 -7.66 8.74 -7.27
N SER A 32 -7.60 9.56 -6.22
CA SER A 32 -7.66 11.02 -6.29
C SER A 32 -6.32 11.69 -6.60
N TYR A 33 -5.21 10.95 -6.61
CA TYR A 33 -3.89 11.49 -6.92
C TYR A 33 -3.61 11.35 -8.41
N ASP A 34 -3.44 12.47 -9.11
CA ASP A 34 -3.37 12.55 -10.57
C ASP A 34 -2.01 13.02 -11.10
N LYS A 35 -1.00 13.12 -10.24
CA LYS A 35 0.36 13.54 -10.61
C LYS A 35 1.30 12.34 -10.75
N PRO A 36 2.38 12.45 -11.54
CA PRO A 36 3.41 11.43 -11.58
C PRO A 36 4.07 11.23 -10.21
N VAL A 37 4.35 9.98 -9.86
CA VAL A 37 5.23 9.63 -8.74
C VAL A 37 6.68 9.76 -9.21
N PRO A 38 7.50 10.65 -8.61
CA PRO A 38 8.88 10.85 -9.06
C PRO A 38 9.80 9.72 -8.58
N ALA A 39 10.86 9.45 -9.34
CA ALA A 39 11.98 8.68 -8.82
C ALA A 39 12.56 9.36 -7.57
N GLY A 40 12.98 8.56 -6.59
CA GLY A 40 13.40 9.03 -5.28
C GLY A 40 12.27 9.09 -4.24
N ALA A 41 11.00 8.99 -4.64
CA ALA A 41 9.89 8.90 -3.70
C ALA A 41 9.95 7.61 -2.88
N VAL A 42 9.52 7.69 -1.62
CA VAL A 42 9.38 6.53 -0.72
C VAL A 42 7.91 6.43 -0.33
N LEU A 43 7.29 5.27 -0.56
CA LEU A 43 5.84 5.08 -0.46
C LEU A 43 5.49 3.79 0.27
N SER A 44 4.44 3.80 1.08
CA SER A 44 3.76 2.58 1.50
C SER A 44 2.97 1.98 0.32
N VAL A 45 2.88 0.65 0.31
CA VAL A 45 1.97 -0.13 -0.53
C VAL A 45 1.29 -1.13 0.39
N GLU A 46 0.05 -0.81 0.75
CA GLU A 46 -0.63 -1.38 1.92
C GLU A 46 -2.12 -1.70 1.68
N PRO A 47 -2.50 -2.39 0.58
CA PRO A 47 -3.91 -2.73 0.37
C PRO A 47 -4.48 -3.57 1.51
N GLY A 48 -5.70 -3.26 1.94
CA GLY A 48 -6.37 -3.93 3.05
C GLY A 48 -7.80 -4.33 2.75
N ILE A 49 -8.21 -5.50 3.24
CA ILE A 49 -9.60 -5.98 3.20
C ILE A 49 -10.09 -6.09 4.63
N TYR A 50 -11.21 -5.44 4.93
CA TYR A 50 -11.80 -5.43 6.27
C TYR A 50 -13.24 -5.93 6.21
N LEU A 51 -13.48 -7.06 6.86
CA LEU A 51 -14.79 -7.68 6.97
C LEU A 51 -15.36 -7.37 8.36
N PRO A 52 -16.41 -6.54 8.46
CA PRO A 52 -17.04 -6.22 9.73
C PRO A 52 -17.38 -7.50 10.52
N ASP A 53 -17.17 -7.43 11.83
CA ASP A 53 -17.48 -8.50 12.79
C ASP A 53 -16.75 -9.84 12.54
N LYS A 54 -15.72 -9.84 11.69
CA LYS A 54 -14.87 -11.01 11.41
C LYS A 54 -13.41 -10.69 11.67
N PHE A 55 -12.74 -10.12 10.67
CA PHE A 55 -11.31 -9.80 10.72
C PHE A 55 -10.95 -8.82 9.59
N GLY A 56 -9.75 -8.27 9.65
CA GLY A 56 -9.13 -7.54 8.56
C GLY A 56 -7.75 -8.09 8.24
N VAL A 57 -7.34 -7.98 6.99
CA VAL A 57 -5.99 -8.32 6.53
C VAL A 57 -5.43 -7.12 5.77
N ARG A 58 -4.24 -6.68 6.17
CA ARG A 58 -3.43 -5.71 5.43
C ARG A 58 -1.99 -6.24 5.41
N ILE A 59 -1.36 -6.15 4.25
CA ILE A 59 0.07 -6.40 4.09
C ILE A 59 0.63 -5.09 3.58
N GLU A 60 1.66 -4.58 4.25
CA GLU A 60 2.28 -3.29 3.97
C GLU A 60 3.78 -3.46 3.79
N ASP A 61 4.28 -2.97 2.66
CA ASP A 61 5.69 -2.73 2.44
C ASP A 61 5.94 -1.26 2.14
N VAL A 62 7.18 -0.81 2.37
CA VAL A 62 7.66 0.49 1.92
C VAL A 62 8.53 0.26 0.69
N VAL A 63 8.30 1.04 -0.36
CA VAL A 63 9.04 0.96 -1.63
C VAL A 63 9.76 2.28 -1.91
N TYR A 64 11.01 2.18 -2.38
CA TYR A 64 11.76 3.28 -2.96
C TYR A 64 11.57 3.27 -4.48
N VAL A 65 11.08 4.37 -5.04
CA VAL A 65 10.84 4.50 -6.48
C VAL A 65 12.15 4.84 -7.20
N THR A 66 12.41 4.12 -8.27
CA THR A 66 13.57 4.31 -9.17
C THR A 66 13.07 4.78 -10.54
N ASP A 67 13.99 5.20 -11.41
CA ASP A 67 13.62 5.62 -12.77
C ASP A 67 12.91 4.52 -13.59
N ASN A 68 13.13 3.24 -13.26
CA ASN A 68 12.64 2.10 -14.04
C ASN A 68 11.76 1.14 -13.23
N GLY A 69 11.22 1.57 -12.09
CA GLY A 69 10.41 0.71 -11.21
C GLY A 69 10.54 1.08 -9.74
N CYS A 70 10.56 0.10 -8.86
CA CYS A 70 10.76 0.34 -7.43
C CYS A 70 11.57 -0.78 -6.76
N ILE A 71 12.11 -0.46 -5.59
CA ILE A 71 12.81 -1.38 -4.70
C ILE A 71 11.99 -1.47 -3.42
N ASP A 72 11.47 -2.65 -3.13
CA ASP A 72 10.90 -2.96 -1.81
C ASP A 72 12.02 -2.89 -0.76
N ILE A 73 11.85 -2.10 0.29
CA ILE A 73 12.81 -1.98 1.39
C ILE A 73 12.33 -2.69 2.67
N THR A 74 11.10 -3.22 2.68
CA THR A 74 10.54 -4.00 3.79
C THR A 74 10.69 -5.49 3.49
N LYS A 75 11.53 -6.19 4.28
CA LYS A 75 11.94 -7.59 4.00
C LYS A 75 11.28 -8.64 4.89
N CYS A 76 10.16 -8.30 5.51
CA CYS A 76 9.38 -9.25 6.29
C CYS A 76 8.71 -10.30 5.38
N GLU A 77 8.43 -11.48 5.92
CA GLU A 77 7.61 -12.49 5.26
C GLU A 77 6.18 -11.96 5.11
N LYS A 78 5.61 -12.16 3.92
CA LYS A 78 4.28 -11.68 3.52
C LYS A 78 3.24 -12.80 3.52
N LYS A 79 3.69 -14.06 3.69
CA LYS A 79 2.82 -15.20 3.93
C LYS A 79 2.19 -15.11 5.31
N LEU A 80 1.03 -15.75 5.45
CA LEU A 80 0.42 -15.97 6.74
C LEU A 80 1.35 -16.82 7.62
N ILE A 81 1.65 -16.31 8.80
CA ILE A 81 2.41 -17.01 9.84
C ILE A 81 1.41 -17.41 10.92
N GLU A 82 1.37 -18.70 11.26
CA GLU A 82 0.61 -19.23 12.39
C GLU A 82 1.57 -19.36 13.57
N LEU A 83 1.21 -18.77 14.71
CA LEU A 83 2.04 -18.68 15.92
C LEU A 83 1.76 -19.81 16.91
#